data_AF-A0A4R4TUK9-F1
#
_entry.id   AF-A0A4R4TUK9-F1
#
_cell.length_a   1.000
_cell.length_b   1.000
_cell.length_c   1.000
_cell.angle_alpha   90.00
_cell.angle_beta   90.00
_cell.angle_gamma   90.00
#
_symmetry.space_group_name_H-M   'P 1'
#
loop_
_entity.id
_entity.type
_entity.pdbx_description
1 polymer ?
#
loop_
_entity_poly.entity_id
_entity_poly.type
_entity_poly.pdbx_seq_one_letter_code
_entity_poly.pdbx_strand_id
1 'polypeptide(L)'
;MSPSKESSLRSSSGGSSTYVEFVNSSQIPVAVFWLDHSGRRQWYKTLWPGQSYRQQTFVGHPWVVTDRSGRALACFLPAREASKAVIR
;
A
#
# COMPACT_ATOMS: atom_id res chain seq x y z
N MET A 1 6.61 -6.39 2.02
CA MET A 1 7.28 -7.14 0.94
C MET A 1 8.31 -6.26 0.26
N SER A 2 9.31 -6.84 -0.41
CA SER A 2 10.26 -6.08 -1.23
C SER A 2 9.52 -5.24 -2.30
N PRO A 3 9.95 -4.00 -2.57
CA PRO A 3 9.43 -3.17 -3.66
C PRO A 3 9.57 -3.83 -5.04
N SER A 4 10.59 -4.66 -5.24
CA SER A 4 10.83 -5.35 -6.51
C SER A 4 9.70 -6.29 -6.93
N LYS A 5 8.82 -6.68 -5.99
CA LYS A 5 7.66 -7.52 -6.30
C LYS A 5 6.54 -6.77 -7.02
N GLU A 6 6.53 -5.44 -7.00
CA GLU A 6 5.45 -4.62 -7.54
C GLU A 6 5.05 -5.02 -8.97
N SER A 7 6.01 -5.25 -9.85
CA SER A 7 5.77 -5.60 -11.27
C SER A 7 5.02 -6.93 -11.46
N SER A 8 5.00 -7.79 -10.45
CA SER A 8 4.28 -9.08 -10.46
C SER A 8 2.94 -9.02 -9.73
N LEU A 9 2.62 -7.91 -9.07
CA LEU A 9 1.42 -7.77 -8.22
C LEU A 9 0.27 -7.13 -9.00
N ARG A 10 -0.94 -7.66 -8.75
CA ARG A 10 -2.21 -7.13 -9.25
C ARG A 10 -3.35 -7.63 -8.36
N SER A 11 -4.46 -6.90 -8.33
CA SER A 11 -5.60 -7.29 -7.50
C SER A 11 -6.32 -8.53 -8.00
N SER A 12 -6.70 -9.41 -7.07
CA SER A 12 -7.59 -10.54 -7.31
C SER A 12 -8.97 -10.31 -6.69
N SER A 13 -10.02 -10.75 -7.37
CA SER A 13 -11.40 -10.68 -6.86
C SER A 13 -11.69 -11.80 -5.85
N GLY A 14 -12.75 -11.63 -5.05
CA GLY A 14 -13.26 -12.67 -4.15
C GLY A 14 -12.64 -12.71 -2.74
N GLY A 15 -11.76 -11.77 -2.41
CA GLY A 15 -11.22 -11.62 -1.06
C GLY A 15 -12.22 -11.00 -0.08
N SER A 16 -12.10 -11.34 1.21
CA SER A 16 -12.89 -10.73 2.28
C SER A 16 -12.50 -9.27 2.50
N SER A 17 -13.48 -8.43 2.87
CA SER A 17 -13.22 -7.05 3.32
C SER A 17 -12.33 -7.04 4.56
N THR A 18 -11.37 -6.12 4.61
CA THR A 18 -10.40 -5.92 5.70
C THR A 18 -9.96 -4.46 5.75
N TYR A 19 -9.04 -4.12 6.64
CA TYR A 19 -8.45 -2.79 6.75
C TYR A 19 -6.93 -2.87 6.76
N VAL A 20 -6.30 -1.84 6.17
CA VAL A 20 -4.87 -1.59 6.29
C VAL A 20 -4.66 -0.24 6.93
N GLU A 21 -3.77 -0.16 7.90
CA GLU A 21 -3.28 1.10 8.45
C GLU A 21 -1.86 1.36 7.93
N PHE A 22 -1.70 2.41 7.14
CA PHE A 22 -0.41 2.93 6.71
C PHE A 22 0.07 3.97 7.70
N VAL A 23 1.31 3.84 8.17
CA VAL A 23 1.94 4.81 9.08
C VAL A 23 3.27 5.25 8.49
N ASN A 24 3.39 6.54 8.15
CA ASN A 24 4.65 7.10 7.70
C ASN A 24 5.50 7.52 8.90
N SER A 25 6.44 6.67 9.30
CA SER A 25 7.43 6.94 10.34
C SER A 25 8.77 7.43 9.76
N SER A 26 8.84 7.69 8.46
CA SER A 26 10.01 8.28 7.81
C SER A 26 10.02 9.80 7.94
N GLN A 27 11.14 10.43 7.58
CA GLN A 27 11.27 11.90 7.55
C GLN A 27 10.86 12.53 6.21
N ILE A 28 10.44 11.71 5.24
CA ILE A 28 9.99 12.18 3.92
C ILE A 28 8.50 11.88 3.73
N PRO A 29 7.78 12.67 2.94
CA PRO A 29 6.43 12.30 2.53
C PRO A 29 6.46 11.12 1.56
N VAL A 30 5.45 10.27 1.67
CA VAL A 30 5.27 9.08 0.85
C VAL A 30 3.89 9.06 0.23
N ALA A 31 3.75 8.42 -0.93
CA ALA A 31 2.47 8.26 -1.61
C ALA A 31 2.03 6.79 -1.55
N VAL A 32 0.76 6.58 -1.22
CA VAL A 32 0.11 5.28 -1.07
C VAL A 32 -0.77 5.01 -2.29
N PHE A 33 -0.55 3.87 -2.93
CA PHE A 33 -1.27 3.42 -4.12
C PHE A 33 -1.81 2.02 -3.93
N TRP A 34 -3.00 1.79 -4.46
CA TRP A 34 -3.52 0.46 -4.71
C TRP A 34 -3.07 -0.02 -6.09
N LEU A 35 -2.78 -1.31 -6.26
CA LEU A 35 -2.55 -1.90 -7.57
C LEU A 35 -3.84 -2.54 -8.07
N ASP A 36 -4.41 -2.01 -9.16
CA ASP A 36 -5.67 -2.51 -9.69
C ASP A 36 -5.54 -3.93 -10.30
N HIS A 37 -6.63 -4.43 -10.89
CA HIS A 37 -6.66 -5.76 -11.52
C HIS A 37 -5.70 -5.92 -12.70
N SER A 38 -5.24 -4.80 -13.29
CA SER A 38 -4.21 -4.79 -14.33
C SER A 38 -2.80 -4.51 -13.80
N GLY A 39 -2.64 -4.35 -12.48
CA GLY A 39 -1.37 -4.02 -11.84
C GLY A 39 -0.99 -2.54 -11.93
N ARG A 40 -1.91 -1.66 -12.37
CA ARG A 40 -1.64 -0.22 -12.45
C ARG A 40 -1.85 0.43 -11.08
N ARG A 41 -0.98 1.37 -10.75
CA ARG A 41 -1.09 2.18 -9.53
C ARG A 41 -2.29 3.11 -9.62
N GLN A 42 -3.16 3.03 -8.62
CA GLN A 42 -4.25 3.96 -8.37
C GLN A 42 -3.94 4.71 -7.08
N TRP A 43 -3.84 6.03 -7.18
CA TRP A 43 -3.45 6.88 -6.04
C TRP A 43 -4.58 6.99 -5.03
N TYR A 44 -4.23 6.94 -3.74
CA TYR A 44 -5.18 7.12 -2.65
C TYR A 44 -4.79 8.29 -1.74
N LYS A 45 -3.54 8.34 -1.28
CA LYS A 45 -3.13 9.35 -0.31
C LYS A 45 -1.64 9.64 -0.32
N THR A 46 -1.30 10.88 0.00
CA THR A 46 0.05 11.27 0.39
C THR A 46 0.10 11.39 1.92
N LEU A 47 1.05 10.73 2.56
CA LEU A 47 1.29 10.79 4.00
C LEU A 47 2.56 11.60 4.26
N TRP A 48 2.42 12.70 4.97
CA TRP A 48 3.55 13.47 5.49
C TRP A 48 4.22 12.74 6.67
N PRO A 49 5.45 13.11 7.05
CA PRO A 49 6.12 12.53 8.21
C PRO A 49 5.23 12.52 9.46
N GLY A 50 5.15 11.37 10.12
CA GLY A 50 4.33 11.16 11.33
C GLY A 50 2.84 10.88 11.07
N GLN A 51 2.35 10.99 9.83
CA GLN A 51 0.93 10.76 9.54
C GLN A 51 0.60 9.28 9.38
N SER A 52 -0.63 8.93 9.74
CA SER A 52 -1.24 7.63 9.46
C SER A 52 -2.51 7.74 8.62
N TYR A 53 -2.88 6.63 7.99
CA TYR A 53 -4.09 6.50 7.19
C TYR A 53 -4.60 5.08 7.20
N ARG A 54 -5.85 4.93 7.62
CA ARG A 54 -6.57 3.67 7.61
C ARG A 54 -7.48 3.60 6.38
N GLN A 55 -7.29 2.58 5.56
CA GLN A 55 -8.05 2.34 4.34
C GLN A 55 -8.77 0.99 4.42
N GLN A 56 -10.07 0.97 4.14
CA GLN A 56 -10.81 -0.27 3.90
C GLN A 56 -10.36 -0.88 2.57
N THR A 57 -10.12 -2.18 2.53
CA THR A 57 -9.68 -2.87 1.32
C THR A 57 -10.13 -4.33 1.35
N PHE A 58 -9.62 -5.15 0.44
CA PHE A 58 -9.92 -6.58 0.38
C PHE A 58 -8.64 -7.40 0.45
N VAL A 59 -8.75 -8.61 0.98
CA VAL A 59 -7.69 -9.62 0.84
C VAL A 59 -7.40 -9.83 -0.64
N GLY A 60 -6.12 -9.87 -1.02
CA GLY A 60 -5.74 -9.97 -2.43
C GLY A 60 -5.68 -8.65 -3.19
N HIS A 61 -5.86 -7.50 -2.53
CA HIS A 61 -5.61 -6.17 -3.11
C HIS A 61 -4.22 -5.65 -2.71
N PRO A 62 -3.18 -5.82 -3.53
CA PRO A 62 -1.85 -5.32 -3.18
C PRO A 62 -1.78 -3.79 -3.23
N TRP A 63 -0.93 -3.25 -2.37
CA TRP A 63 -0.65 -1.83 -2.22
C TRP A 63 0.84 -1.57 -2.39
N VAL A 64 1.19 -0.42 -2.93
CA VAL A 64 2.57 0.06 -3.02
C VAL A 64 2.69 1.45 -2.41
N VAL A 65 3.78 1.67 -1.69
CA VAL A 65 4.17 2.97 -1.15
C VAL A 65 5.39 3.45 -1.91
N THR A 66 5.41 4.70 -2.35
CA THR A 66 6.52 5.30 -3.11
C THR A 66 7.04 6.57 -2.44
N ASP A 67 8.26 6.96 -2.80
CA ASP A 67 8.74 8.33 -2.56
C ASP A 67 8.16 9.31 -3.61
N ARG A 68 8.57 10.59 -3.52
CA ARG A 68 8.15 11.67 -4.43
C ARG A 68 8.59 11.46 -5.89
N SER A 69 9.63 10.66 -6.13
CA SER A 69 10.10 10.34 -7.49
C SER A 69 9.33 9.18 -8.12
N GLY A 70 8.41 8.56 -7.38
CA GLY A 70 7.65 7.39 -7.82
C GLY A 70 8.39 6.07 -7.65
N ARG A 71 9.58 6.07 -7.02
CA ARG A 71 10.30 4.86 -6.68
C ARG A 71 9.61 4.14 -5.53
N ALA A 72 9.34 2.86 -5.71
CA ALA A 72 8.68 2.04 -4.70
C ALA A 72 9.59 1.81 -3.48
N LEU A 73 9.04 2.06 -2.30
CA LEU A 73 9.68 1.89 -0.99
C LEU A 73 9.21 0.62 -0.29
N ALA A 74 7.94 0.25 -0.48
CA ALA A 74 7.37 -0.97 0.09
C ALA A 74 6.17 -1.46 -0.71
N CYS A 75 6.00 -2.78 -0.79
CA CYS A 75 4.75 -3.42 -1.22
C CYS A 75 4.07 -4.10 -0.03
N PHE A 76 2.74 -4.07 -0.03
CA PHE A 76 1.90 -4.61 1.03
C PHE A 76 0.74 -5.43 0.46
N LEU A 77 0.41 -6.55 1.09
CA LEU A 77 -0.73 -7.39 0.72
C LEU A 77 -1.60 -7.58 1.97
N PRO A 78 -2.87 -7.14 1.96
CA PRO A 78 -3.75 -7.27 3.11
C PRO A 78 -4.01 -8.73 3.46
N ALA A 79 -3.95 -9.02 4.76
CA ALA A 79 -4.39 -10.29 5.32
C ALA A 79 -5.85 -10.21 5.79
N ARG A 80 -6.45 -11.37 6.12
CA ARG A 80 -7.82 -11.44 6.64
C ARG A 80 -7.99 -10.67 7.96
N GLU A 81 -6.93 -10.58 8.75
CA GLU A 81 -6.88 -9.76 9.96
C GLU A 81 -6.30 -8.38 9.64
N ALA A 82 -6.76 -7.36 10.39
CA ALA A 82 -6.30 -5.99 10.22
C ALA A 82 -4.77 -5.93 10.38
N SER A 83 -4.11 -5.29 9.43
CA SER A 83 -2.65 -5.34 9.34
C SER A 83 -2.07 -3.93 9.20
N LYS A 84 -0.99 -3.68 9.96
CA LYS A 84 -0.33 -2.38 10.04
C LYS A 84 0.93 -2.37 9.17
N ALA A 85 1.01 -1.40 8.27
CA ALA A 85 2.18 -1.15 7.43
C ALA A 85 2.93 0.07 7.96
N VAL A 86 4.08 -0.15 8.62
CA VAL A 86 4.96 0.92 9.08
C VAL A 86 6.02 1.19 8.02
N ILE A 87 6.04 2.41 7.49
CA ILE A 87 7.00 2.88 6.49
C ILE A 87 8.09 3.64 7.22
N ARG A 88 9.36 3.29 6.97
CA ARG A 88 10.55 3.91 7.57
C ARG A 88 11.48 4.41 6.49
#